data_AF-F3GN99-F1
#
_entry.id   AF-F3GN99-F1
#
_cell.length_a   1.000
_cell.length_b   1.000
_cell.length_c   1.000
_cell.angle_alpha   90.00
_cell.angle_beta   90.00
_cell.angle_gamma   90.00
#
_symmetry.space_group_name_H-M   'P 1'
#
loop_
_entity.id
_entity.type
_entity.pdbx_description
1 polymer ?
#
loop_
_entity_poly.entity_id
_entity_poly.type
_entity_poly.pdbx_seq_one_letter_code
_entity_poly.pdbx_strand_id
1 'polypeptide(L)'
;WDARNQLQHITTVQREDGSNDDERYVYDGQGQRCRKISTAQASGRTLINEVRYLPGLEIRTTADGEILHVITAQAGRNSVRVLHWEAGKPDS
;
A
#
# COMPACT_ATOMS: atom_id res chain seq x y z
N TRP A 1 -13.05 -1.00 -11.93
CA TRP A 1 -13.51 0.36 -11.60
C TRP A 1 -14.72 0.23 -10.69
N ASP A 2 -14.89 1.14 -9.73
CA ASP A 2 -16.10 1.19 -8.90
C ASP A 2 -17.21 2.06 -9.54
N ALA A 3 -18.36 2.17 -8.85
CA ALA A 3 -19.52 2.95 -9.32
C ALA A 3 -19.26 4.47 -9.40
N ARG A 4 -18.18 4.96 -8.79
CA ARG A 4 -17.76 6.38 -8.82
C ARG A 4 -16.65 6.62 -9.85
N ASN A 5 -16.41 5.67 -10.75
CA ASN A 5 -15.33 5.71 -11.73
C ASN A 5 -13.94 5.85 -11.10
N GLN A 6 -13.70 5.14 -9.99
CA GLN A 6 -12.40 5.06 -9.34
C GLN A 6 -11.77 3.69 -9.60
N LEU A 7 -10.44 3.65 -9.70
CA LEU A 7 -9.72 2.41 -9.96
C LEU A 7 -9.80 1.50 -8.73
N GLN A 8 -10.66 0.49 -8.74
CA GLN A 8 -10.88 -0.36 -7.57
C GLN A 8 -9.89 -1.54 -7.47
N HIS A 9 -9.52 -2.13 -8.61
CA HIS A 9 -8.73 -3.36 -8.67
C HIS A 9 -7.99 -3.43 -10.00
N ILE A 10 -6.74 -3.87 -9.94
CA ILE A 10 -5.96 -4.29 -11.10
C ILE A 10 -5.40 -5.68 -10.86
N THR A 11 -5.28 -6.47 -11.93
CA THR A 11 -4.46 -7.68 -11.94
C THR A 11 -3.09 -7.28 -12.45
N THR A 12 -2.06 -7.46 -11.62
CA THR A 12 -0.68 -7.11 -11.96
C THR A 12 0.02 -8.27 -12.66
N VAL A 13 -0.27 -9.51 -12.26
CA VAL A 13 0.17 -10.74 -12.94
C VAL A 13 -1.01 -11.68 -13.07
N GLN A 14 -1.34 -12.02 -14.31
CA GLN A 14 -2.34 -13.04 -14.60
C GLN A 14 -1.67 -14.42 -14.69
N ARG A 15 -2.27 -15.42 -14.05
CA ARG A 15 -1.84 -16.82 -14.09
C ARG A 15 -2.99 -17.68 -14.60
N GLU A 16 -2.67 -18.68 -15.41
CA GLU A 16 -3.65 -19.63 -15.93
C GLU A 16 -4.08 -20.60 -14.82
N ASP A 17 -3.11 -21.16 -14.10
CA ASP A 17 -3.32 -22.18 -13.07
C ASP A 17 -2.94 -21.68 -11.68
N GLY A 18 -3.68 -20.70 -11.17
CA GLY A 18 -3.53 -20.24 -9.80
C GLY A 18 -4.10 -18.85 -9.54
N SER A 19 -3.89 -18.35 -8.32
CA SER A 19 -4.28 -16.99 -7.97
C SER A 19 -3.41 -15.95 -8.69
N ASN A 20 -4.07 -14.94 -9.25
CA ASN A 20 -3.41 -13.77 -9.82
C ASN A 20 -2.70 -12.95 -8.73
N ASP A 21 -1.76 -12.11 -9.16
CA ASP A 21 -1.31 -10.98 -8.35
C ASP A 21 -2.25 -9.80 -8.60
N ASP A 22 -2.60 -9.10 -7.52
CA ASP A 22 -3.57 -8.02 -7.58
C ASP A 22 -3.12 -6.80 -6.79
N GLU A 23 -3.67 -5.65 -7.19
CA GLU A 23 -3.67 -4.45 -6.35
C GLU A 23 -5.09 -3.89 -6.25
N ARG A 24 -5.56 -3.72 -5.02
CA ARG A 24 -6.88 -3.19 -4.67
C ARG A 24 -6.76 -1.83 -4.00
N TYR A 25 -7.74 -0.97 -4.26
CA TYR A 25 -7.78 0.38 -3.71
C TYR A 25 -9.11 0.65 -3.03
N VAL A 26 -9.07 1.34 -1.90
CA VAL A 26 -10.24 1.83 -1.18
C VAL A 26 -10.16 3.34 -1.08
N TYR A 27 -11.30 3.98 -1.26
CA TYR A 27 -11.45 5.43 -1.29
C TYR A 27 -12.43 5.88 -0.20
N ASP A 28 -12.24 7.10 0.29
CA ASP A 28 -13.17 7.73 1.21
C ASP A 28 -14.39 8.35 0.49
N GLY A 29 -15.25 9.02 1.27
CA GLY A 29 -16.45 9.68 0.76
C GLY A 29 -16.17 10.73 -0.32
N GLN A 30 -15.00 11.39 -0.27
CA GLN A 30 -14.56 12.43 -1.20
C GLN A 30 -13.76 11.88 -2.39
N GLY A 31 -13.58 10.56 -2.43
CA GLY A 31 -12.84 9.89 -3.48
C GLY A 31 -11.32 9.92 -3.30
N GLN A 32 -10.81 10.31 -2.13
CA GLN A 32 -9.40 10.23 -1.81
C GLN A 32 -9.03 8.80 -1.45
N ARG A 33 -7.91 8.29 -1.98
CA ARG A 33 -7.46 6.92 -1.66
C ARG A 33 -7.03 6.85 -0.20
N CYS A 34 -7.65 5.97 0.57
CA CYS A 34 -7.36 5.72 1.98
C CYS A 34 -6.62 4.39 2.21
N ARG A 35 -6.73 3.44 1.28
CA ARG A 35 -6.08 2.13 1.38
C ARG A 35 -5.59 1.63 0.03
N LYS A 36 -4.46 0.95 0.04
CA LYS A 36 -3.91 0.17 -1.08
C LYS A 36 -3.48 -1.19 -0.56
N ILE A 37 -3.94 -2.27 -1.17
CA ILE A 37 -3.60 -3.64 -0.79
C ILE A 37 -2.99 -4.30 -2.01
N SER A 38 -1.78 -4.81 -1.89
CA SER A 38 -1.08 -5.52 -2.96
C SER A 38 -0.93 -6.99 -2.55
N THR A 39 -1.45 -7.90 -3.38
CA THR A 39 -1.38 -9.34 -3.18
C THR A 39 -0.46 -9.92 -4.24
N ALA A 40 0.53 -10.71 -3.82
CA ALA A 40 1.45 -11.38 -4.73
C ALA A 40 1.66 -12.85 -4.35
N GLN A 41 1.78 -13.73 -5.33
CA GLN A 41 2.16 -15.12 -5.13
C GLN A 41 3.68 -15.26 -5.20
N ALA A 42 4.31 -15.80 -4.16
CA ALA A 42 5.74 -16.04 -4.10
C ALA A 42 6.05 -17.34 -3.36
N SER A 43 6.83 -18.24 -3.98
CA SER A 43 7.37 -19.46 -3.35
C SER A 43 6.33 -20.28 -2.56
N GLY A 44 5.15 -20.49 -3.13
CA GLY A 44 4.07 -21.28 -2.51
C GLY A 44 3.29 -20.58 -1.40
N ARG A 45 3.56 -19.30 -1.12
CA ARG A 45 2.79 -18.46 -0.20
C ARG A 45 2.20 -17.23 -0.90
N THR A 46 1.13 -16.69 -0.33
CA THR A 46 0.57 -15.40 -0.71
C THR A 46 1.14 -14.31 0.18
N LEU A 47 1.79 -13.31 -0.43
CA LEU A 47 2.28 -12.10 0.22
C LEU A 47 1.22 -11.01 0.14
N ILE A 48 0.89 -10.40 1.27
CA ILE A 48 -0.05 -9.28 1.34
C ILE A 48 0.70 -8.08 1.91
N ASN A 49 0.80 -7.01 1.11
CA ASN A 49 1.31 -5.73 1.52
C ASN A 49 0.15 -4.73 1.58
N GLU A 50 0.21 -3.79 2.52
CA GLU A 50 -0.83 -2.78 2.69
C GLU A 50 -0.22 -1.40 2.90
N VAL A 51 -0.85 -0.38 2.33
CA VAL A 51 -0.61 1.02 2.65
C VAL A 51 -1.92 1.66 3.09
N ARG A 52 -1.93 2.26 4.29
CA ARG A 52 -3.02 3.11 4.78
C ARG A 52 -2.59 4.56 4.68
N TYR A 53 -3.41 5.37 4.02
CA TYR A 53 -3.18 6.79 3.81
C TYR A 53 -4.00 7.60 4.82
N LEU A 54 -3.31 8.38 5.63
CA LEU A 54 -3.85 9.28 6.63
C LEU A 54 -3.33 10.70 6.37
N PRO A 55 -3.96 11.75 6.92
CA PRO A 55 -3.43 13.10 6.84
C PRO A 55 -2.00 13.18 7.38
N GLY A 56 -1.02 13.43 6.49
CA GLY A 56 0.40 13.55 6.85
C GLY A 56 1.11 12.24 7.21
N LEU A 57 0.46 11.08 7.08
CA LEU A 57 1.04 9.78 7.46
C LEU A 57 0.63 8.68 6.48
N GLU A 58 1.60 7.86 6.08
CA GLU A 58 1.33 6.55 5.50
C GLU A 58 1.81 5.47 6.46
N ILE A 59 0.97 4.47 6.71
CA ILE A 59 1.36 3.25 7.42
C ILE A 59 1.50 2.16 6.36
N ARG A 60 2.73 1.66 6.18
CA ARG A 60 3.06 0.62 5.21
C ARG A 60 3.40 -0.66 5.96
N THR A 61 2.67 -1.73 5.70
CA THR A 61 2.92 -3.05 6.28
C THR A 61 3.24 -4.05 5.18
N THR A 62 4.27 -4.86 5.37
CA THR A 62 4.63 -5.92 4.41
C THR A 62 4.29 -7.30 4.96
N ALA A 63 4.20 -8.28 4.05
CA ALA A 63 3.95 -9.68 4.40
C ALA A 63 4.99 -10.30 5.35
N ASP A 64 6.21 -9.75 5.35
CA ASP A 64 7.32 -10.24 6.18
C ASP A 64 7.37 -9.53 7.55
N GLY A 65 6.39 -8.69 7.88
CA GLY A 65 6.23 -8.06 9.20
C GLY A 65 6.91 -6.70 9.35
N GLU A 66 7.43 -6.12 8.28
CA GLU A 66 7.91 -4.72 8.30
C GLU A 66 6.71 -3.78 8.49
N ILE A 67 6.87 -2.81 9.40
CA ILE A 67 5.93 -1.71 9.60
C ILE A 67 6.70 -0.40 9.48
N LEU A 68 6.46 0.32 8.39
CA LEU A 68 7.08 1.59 8.06
C LEU A 68 6.05 2.72 8.10
N HIS A 69 6.28 3.68 8.99
CA HIS A 69 5.60 4.97 9.01
C HIS A 69 6.34 5.97 8.11
N VAL A 70 5.64 6.46 7.10
CA VAL A 70 6.10 7.59 6.28
C VAL A 70 5.36 8.83 6.73
N ILE A 71 6.03 9.68 7.49
CA ILE A 71 5.45 10.95 7.96
C ILE A 71 5.82 12.02 6.95
N THR A 72 4.82 12.77 6.47
CA THR A 72 5.02 13.88 5.54
C THR A 72 4.71 15.19 6.24
N ALA A 73 5.72 16.05 6.36
CA ALA A 73 5.60 17.39 6.92
C ALA A 73 5.85 18.45 5.83
N GLN A 74 5.09 19.54 5.86
CA GLN A 74 5.29 20.68 4.97
C GLN A 74 6.21 21.70 5.64
N ALA A 75 7.26 22.11 4.92
CA ALA A 75 8.22 23.13 5.31
C ALA A 75 8.20 24.26 4.26
N GLY A 76 7.20 25.13 4.37
CA GLY A 76 6.93 26.17 3.38
C GLY A 76 6.50 25.56 2.04
N ARG A 77 7.30 25.76 0.99
CA ARG A 77 7.07 25.16 -0.34
C ARG A 77 7.72 23.79 -0.52
N ASN A 78 8.37 23.26 0.51
CA ASN A 78 9.04 21.97 0.47
C ASN A 78 8.24 20.94 1.27
N SER A 79 8.28 19.67 0.86
CA SER A 79 7.80 18.55 1.65
C SER A 79 8.98 17.74 2.18
N VAL A 80 8.98 17.43 3.48
CA VAL A 80 9.93 16.53 4.11
C VAL A 80 9.24 15.21 4.40
N ARG A 81 9.91 14.09 4.09
CA ARG A 81 9.44 12.75 4.43
C ARG A 81 10.37 12.13 5.47
N VAL A 82 9.80 11.69 6.58
CA VAL A 82 10.49 10.90 7.60
C VAL A 82 10.11 9.44 7.44
N LEU A 83 11.10 8.58 7.36
CA LEU A 83 10.93 7.12 7.34
C LEU A 83 11.21 6.60 8.75
N HIS A 84 10.16 6.15 9.43
CA HIS A 84 10.25 5.61 10.77
C HIS A 84 9.77 4.15 10.75
N TRP A 85 10.66 3.22 11.07
CA TRP A 85 10.31 1.81 11.21
C TRP A 85 9.81 1.55 12.62
N GLU A 86 8.57 1.11 12.73
CA GLU A 86 8.04 0.56 13.97
C GLU A 86 8.50 -0.90 14.15
N ALA A 87 8.59 -1.66 13.06
CA ALA A 87 9.05 -3.04 13.07
C ALA A 87 9.75 -3.41 11.76
N GLY A 88 10.65 -4.41 11.81
CA GLY A 88 11.27 -5.02 10.63
C GLY A 88 12.16 -4.07 9.81
N LYS A 89 12.84 -3.12 10.46
CA LYS A 89 13.79 -2.23 9.79
C LYS A 89 14.85 -3.07 9.04
N PRO A 90 15.06 -2.86 7.73
CA PRO A 90 16.10 -3.55 7.00
C PRO A 90 17.49 -3.21 7.54
N ASP A 91 18.38 -4.20 7.50
CA ASP A 91 19.81 -3.98 7.68
C ASP A 91 20.35 -3.14 6.49
N SER A 92 21.33 -2.28 6.77
CA SER A 92 21.95 -1.38 5.78
C SER A 92 22.78 -2.09 4.73
#